data_AF-A0A8H6TIQ5-F1
#
_entry.id   AF-A0A8H6TIQ5-F1
#
_cell.length_a   1.000
_cell.length_b   1.000
_cell.length_c   1.000
_cell.angle_alpha   90.00
_cell.angle_beta   90.00
_cell.angle_gamma   90.00
#
_symmetry.space_group_name_H-M   'P 1'
#
loop_
_entity.id
_entity.type
_entity.pdbx_description
1 polymer ?
#
loop_
_entity_poly.entity_id
_entity_poly.type
_entity_poly.pdbx_seq_one_letter_code
_entity_poly.pdbx_strand_id
1 'polypeptide(L)' 'MDVAFFRSFFGGHARITPAGDNYSKDSPVIVAELNNSQAGDVFGVSKVKNGNRMVTLHLQSMVVVFYPATGKANAWLTV' A
#
# COMPACT_ATOMS: atom_id res chain seq x y z
N MET A 1 -8.22 -7.46 -6.19
CA MET A 1 -8.36 -6.80 -4.87
C MET A 1 -9.72 -6.13 -4.82
N ASP A 2 -10.47 -6.32 -3.74
CA ASP A 2 -11.72 -5.59 -3.52
C ASP A 2 -11.54 -4.47 -2.48
N VAL A 3 -12.57 -3.63 -2.33
CA VAL A 3 -12.53 -2.46 -1.43
C VAL A 3 -12.44 -2.88 0.04
N ALA A 4 -13.04 -4.01 0.43
CA ALA A 4 -13.03 -4.48 1.80
C ALA A 4 -11.62 -4.93 2.21
N PHE A 5 -10.94 -5.68 1.34
CA PHE A 5 -9.53 -6.02 1.50
C PHE A 5 -8.66 -4.76 1.55
N PHE A 6 -8.82 -3.83 0.60
CA PHE A 6 -8.04 -2.60 0.57
C PHE A 6 -8.18 -1.82 1.88
N ARG A 7 -9.41 -1.70 2.39
CA ARG A 7 -9.70 -1.03 3.67
C ARG A 7 -9.06 -1.76 4.86
N SER A 8 -9.19 -3.08 4.91
CA SER A 8 -8.58 -3.89 5.98
C SER A 8 -7.05 -3.82 5.96
N PHE A 9 -6.45 -3.75 4.77
CA PHE A 9 -5.01 -3.84 4.61
C PHE A 9 -4.30 -2.48 4.75
N PHE A 10 -4.89 -1.40 4.22
CA PHE A 10 -4.28 -0.06 4.24
C PHE A 10 -4.97 0.93 5.17
N GLY A 11 -6.22 0.69 5.59
CA GLY A 11 -7.05 1.66 6.32
C GLY A 11 -6.51 2.10 7.68
N GLY A 12 -5.76 1.24 8.37
CA GLY A 12 -5.14 1.56 9.65
C GLY A 12 -3.74 2.18 9.55
N HIS A 13 -3.13 2.15 8.36
CA HIS A 13 -1.71 2.44 8.19
C HIS A 13 -1.46 3.56 7.19
N ALA A 14 -2.35 3.81 6.24
CA ALA A 14 -2.10 4.73 5.15
C ALA A 14 -2.98 5.98 5.27
N ARG A 15 -2.47 7.09 4.74
CA ARG A 15 -3.34 8.21 4.38
C ARG A 15 -4.08 7.83 3.10
N ILE A 16 -5.41 7.71 3.18
CA ILE A 16 -6.24 7.33 2.04
C ILE A 16 -6.90 8.56 1.41
N THR A 17 -6.93 8.59 0.08
CA THR A 17 -7.67 9.56 -0.72
C THR A 17 -8.61 8.84 -1.70
N PRO A 18 -9.93 9.11 -1.66
CA PRO A 18 -10.62 10.01 -0.73
C PRO A 18 -10.63 9.46 0.71
N ALA A 19 -10.65 10.36 1.71
CA ALA A 19 -10.44 9.99 3.11
C ALA A 19 -11.64 9.30 3.76
N GLY A 20 -11.37 8.45 4.75
CA GLY A 20 -12.38 7.78 5.58
C GLY A 20 -13.17 6.72 4.82
N ASP A 21 -14.46 6.58 5.12
CA ASP A 21 -15.36 5.63 4.45
C ASP A 21 -15.94 6.15 3.13
N ASN A 22 -15.46 7.31 2.64
CA ASN A 22 -15.98 7.98 1.46
C ASN A 22 -15.55 7.36 0.11
N TYR A 23 -14.94 6.17 0.14
CA TYR A 23 -14.63 5.39 -1.06
C TYR A 23 -15.43 4.09 -1.10
N SER A 24 -15.90 3.74 -2.28
CA SER A 24 -16.67 2.54 -2.57
C SER A 24 -16.14 1.84 -3.82
N LYS A 25 -16.82 0.78 -4.22
CA LYS A 25 -16.55 0.07 -5.49
C LYS A 25 -16.76 0.96 -6.73
N ASP A 26 -17.52 2.04 -6.58
CA ASP A 26 -17.86 2.97 -7.66
C ASP A 26 -16.86 4.15 -7.72
N SER A 27 -15.95 4.24 -6.74
CA SER A 27 -14.88 5.24 -6.78
C SER A 27 -13.93 4.96 -7.96
N PRO A 28 -13.58 5.98 -8.76
CA PRO A 28 -12.76 5.78 -9.96
C PRO A 28 -11.34 5.32 -9.59
N VAL A 29 -10.76 5.93 -8.55
CA VAL A 29 -9.43 5.65 -8.03
C VAL A 29 -9.44 5.83 -6.52
N ILE A 30 -8.69 4.99 -5.81
CA ILE A 30 -8.40 5.12 -4.38
C ILE A 30 -6.88 5.09 -4.22
N VAL A 31 -6.33 6.07 -3.51
CA VAL A 31 -4.88 6.18 -3.29
C VAL A 31 -4.59 5.99 -1.81
N ALA A 32 -3.64 5.11 -1.49
CA ALA A 32 -3.07 4.96 -0.16
C ALA A 32 -1.60 5.42 -0.16
N GLU A 33 -1.29 6.42 0.63
CA GLU A 33 0.07 6.94 0.83
C GLU A 33 0.60 6.45 2.18
N LEU A 34 1.77 5.82 2.16
CA LEU A 34 2.45 5.32 3.35
C LEU A 34 3.82 6.00 3.49
N ASN A 35 4.12 6.41 4.71
CA ASN A 35 5.44 6.88 5.08
C ASN A 35 6.43 5.71 5.27
N ASN A 36 7.69 6.03 5.57
CA ASN A 36 8.75 5.03 5.74
C ASN A 36 8.40 3.90 6.71
N SER A 37 7.90 4.23 7.91
CA SER A 37 7.54 3.23 8.91
C SER A 37 6.39 2.34 8.45
N GLN A 38 5.32 2.94 7.92
CA GLN A 38 4.12 2.24 7.47
C GLN A 38 4.40 1.35 6.25
N ALA A 39 5.24 1.81 5.32
CA ALA A 39 5.65 1.00 4.17
C ALA A 39 6.50 -0.21 4.59
N GLY A 40 7.39 -0.01 5.57
CA GLY A 40 8.20 -1.07 6.18
C GLY A 40 7.35 -2.14 6.88
N ASP A 41 6.29 -1.75 7.58
CA ASP A 41 5.35 -2.66 8.24
C ASP A 41 4.55 -3.50 7.24
N VAL A 42 4.13 -2.90 6.12
CA VAL A 42 3.27 -3.57 5.13
C VAL A 42 4.05 -4.51 4.21
N PHE A 43 5.22 -4.10 3.71
CA PHE A 43 5.97 -4.85 2.70
C PHE A 43 7.27 -5.50 3.22
N GLY A 44 7.63 -5.23 4.47
CA GLY A 44 8.87 -5.70 5.06
C GLY A 44 10.08 -4.86 4.66
N VAL A 45 10.99 -4.68 5.62
CA VAL A 45 12.23 -3.88 5.49
C VAL A 45 13.42 -4.67 4.92
N SER A 46 13.20 -5.84 4.30
CA SER A 46 14.31 -6.69 3.85
C SER A 46 14.01 -7.53 2.62
N LYS A 47 14.92 -7.50 1.64
CA LYS A 47 14.98 -8.51 0.59
C LYS A 47 15.62 -9.78 1.14
N VAL A 48 14.90 -10.90 1.05
CA VAL A 48 15.45 -12.24 1.26
C VAL A 48 15.77 -12.83 -0.11
N LYS A 49 17.05 -13.10 -0.38
CA LYS A 49 17.48 -13.87 -1.56
C LYS A 49 18.17 -15.14 -1.05
N ASN A 50 17.65 -16.31 -1.41
CA ASN A 50 18.15 -17.62 -0.98
C ASN A 50 18.27 -17.80 0.56
N GLY A 51 17.32 -17.26 1.33
CA GLY A 51 17.28 -17.45 2.79
C GLY A 51 18.25 -16.58 3.60
N ASN A 52 19.10 -15.77 2.96
CA ASN A 52 19.98 -14.83 3.65
C ASN A 52 19.50 -13.38 3.47
N ARG A 53 19.40 -12.66 4.58
CA ARG A 53 19.07 -11.22 4.63
C ARG A 53 20.31 -10.44 4.19
N MET A 54 20.42 -10.15 2.89
CA MET A 54 21.62 -9.52 2.32
C MET A 54 21.72 -8.02 2.64
N VAL A 55 20.61 -7.29 2.65
CA VAL A 55 20.57 -5.84 2.92
C VAL A 55 19.21 -5.48 3.54
N THR A 56 19.21 -4.73 4.64
CA THR A 56 18.01 -4.06 5.16
C THR A 56 17.77 -2.83 4.28
N LEU A 57 16.65 -2.81 3.58
CA LEU A 57 16.26 -1.71 2.70
C LEU A 57 15.18 -0.91 3.42
N HIS A 58 15.47 0.35 3.71
CA HIS A 58 14.48 1.24 4.31
C HIS A 58 13.71 1.91 3.18
N LEU A 59 12.40 1.68 3.09
CA LEU A 59 11.55 2.33 2.09
C LEU A 59 11.30 3.78 2.52
N GLN A 60 11.71 4.80 1.78
CA GLN A 60 11.41 6.19 2.12
C GLN A 60 9.90 6.48 2.13
N SER A 61 9.18 6.04 1.09
CA SER A 61 7.74 6.24 0.96
C SER A 61 7.11 5.23 -0.01
N MET A 62 5.80 5.05 0.09
CA MET A 62 5.05 4.19 -0.83
C MET A 62 3.71 4.81 -1.18
N VAL A 63 3.30 4.63 -2.43
CA VAL A 63 1.97 5.03 -2.92
C VAL A 63 1.32 3.85 -3.61
N VAL A 64 0.13 3.47 -3.15
CA VAL A 64 -0.68 2.42 -3.76
C VAL A 64 -1.89 3.07 -4.43
N VAL A 65 -2.01 2.88 -5.75
CA VAL A 65 -3.13 3.35 -6.55
C VAL A 65 -4.02 2.17 -6.88
N PHE A 66 -5.21 2.13 -6.29
CA PHE A 66 -6.21 1.10 -6.48
C PHE A 66 -7.33 1.57 -7.41
N TYR A 67 -7.71 0.69 -8.35
CA TYR A 67 -8.76 0.91 -9.34
C TYR A 67 -9.91 -0.08 -9.08
N PRO A 68 -10.91 0.30 -8.25
CA PRO A 68 -11.97 -0.62 -7.82
C PRO A 68 -12.72 -1.30 -8.96
N ALA A 69 -13.02 -0.55 -10.02
CA ALA A 69 -13.73 -1.05 -11.20
C ALA A 69 -13.04 -2.24 -11.90
N THR A 70 -11.71 -2.34 -11.77
CA THR A 70 -10.92 -3.43 -12.39
C THR A 70 -10.35 -4.40 -11.36
N GLY A 71 -10.49 -4.10 -10.07
CA GLY A 71 -9.88 -4.86 -8.98
C GLY A 71 -8.34 -4.86 -9.00
N LYS A 72 -7.70 -3.96 -9.74
CA LYS A 72 -6.24 -3.86 -9.89
C LYS A 72 -5.65 -2.77 -9.00
N ALA A 73 -4.46 -2.99 -8.48
CA ALA A 73 -3.69 -2.00 -7.72
C ALA A 73 -2.26 -1.93 -8.25
N ASN A 74 -1.72 -0.71 -8.33
CA ASN A 74 -0.33 -0.44 -8.66
C ASN A 74 0.36 0.14 -7.42
N ALA A 75 1.55 -0.36 -7.08
CA ALA A 75 2.35 0.14 -5.96
C ALA A 75 3.63 0.79 -6.47
N TRP A 76 3.90 2.00 -5.99
CA TRP A 76 5.10 2.77 -6.27
C TRP A 76 5.90 2.87 -4.97
N LEU A 77 7.17 2.50 -5.02
CA LEU A 77 8.06 2.42 -3.88
C LEU A 77 9.24 3.38 -4.12
N THR A 78 9.51 4.21 -3.13
CA THR A 78 10.76 5.00 -3.06
C THR A 78 11.64 4.37 -2.00
N VAL A 79 12.91 4.15 -2.35
CA VAL A 79 13.93 3.55 -1.50
C VAL A 79 14.86 4.63 -1.00
#